data_AF-A0A3R7FQC9-F1
#
_entry.id   AF-A0A3R7FQC9-F1
#
_cell.length_a   1.000
_cell.length_b   1.000
_cell.length_c   1.000
_cell.angle_alpha   90.00
_cell.angle_beta   90.00
_cell.angle_gamma   90.00
#
_symmetry.space_group_name_H-M   'P 1'
#
loop_
_entity.id
_entity.type
_entity.pdbx_description
1 polymer ?
#
loop_
_entity_poly.entity_id
_entity_poly.type
_entity_poly.pdbx_seq_one_letter_code
_entity_poly.pdbx_strand_id
1 'polypeptide(L)'
;FWFGVLPVLFMSFGDAITGIVRNMLYKKRTKSWWGNLTMALFSIPAGAVLGLAGIFAGAAASLIEHFEFNPIDDNVTVPLSSFLILVLAKFYTPWMLTF
;
A
#
# COMPACT_ATOMS: atom_id res chain seq x y z
N PHE A 1 -5.60 -15.43 9.15
CA PHE A 1 -6.24 -15.31 7.83
C PHE A 1 -6.46 -13.86 7.38
N TRP A 2 -6.59 -12.88 8.29
CA TRP A 2 -6.78 -11.45 7.95
C TRP A 2 -5.60 -10.75 7.23
N PHE A 3 -4.37 -11.24 7.38
CA PHE A 3 -3.17 -10.58 6.84
C PHE A 3 -3.13 -10.43 5.32
N GLY A 4 -3.84 -11.26 4.55
CA GLY A 4 -3.91 -11.12 3.10
C GLY A 4 -4.95 -10.09 2.62
N VAL A 5 -5.94 -9.77 3.46
CA VAL A 5 -7.04 -8.87 3.11
C VAL A 5 -6.54 -7.42 3.06
N LEU A 6 -5.74 -7.02 4.04
CA LEU A 6 -5.25 -5.65 4.14
C LEU A 6 -4.33 -5.24 2.95
N PRO A 7 -3.35 -6.06 2.52
CA PRO A 7 -2.58 -5.80 1.30
C PRO A 7 -3.43 -5.65 0.03
N VAL A 8 -4.47 -6.47 -0.13
CA VAL A 8 -5.39 -6.39 -1.28
C VAL A 8 -6.26 -5.13 -1.21
N LEU A 9 -6.63 -4.70 -0.01
CA LEU A 9 -7.31 -3.42 0.20
C LEU A 9 -6.42 -2.24 -0.15
N PHE A 10 -5.13 -2.26 0.22
CA PHE A 10 -4.19 -1.20 -0.13
C PHE A 10 -4.05 -1.02 -1.64
N MET A 11 -3.96 -2.11 -2.38
CA MET A 11 -3.92 -2.08 -3.85
C MET A 11 -5.26 -1.56 -4.41
N SER A 12 -6.36 -2.25 -4.14
CA SER A 12 -7.65 -1.94 -4.77
C SER A 12 -8.16 -0.52 -4.45
N PHE A 13 -8.10 -0.09 -3.20
CA PHE A 13 -8.47 1.28 -2.83
C PHE A 13 -7.39 2.29 -3.21
N GLY A 14 -6.11 1.92 -3.14
CA GLY A 14 -5.01 2.77 -3.56
C GLY A 14 -5.15 3.18 -5.03
N ASP A 15 -5.43 2.22 -5.91
CA ASP A 15 -5.65 2.47 -7.35
C ASP A 15 -6.90 3.28 -7.63
N ALA A 16 -7.98 3.04 -6.89
CA ALA A 16 -9.19 3.84 -7.01
C ALA A 16 -8.91 5.32 -6.65
N ILE A 17 -8.22 5.55 -5.53
CA ILE A 17 -7.87 6.89 -5.05
C ILE A 17 -6.88 7.57 -6.00
N THR A 18 -5.80 6.89 -6.39
CA THR A 18 -4.80 7.44 -7.33
C THR A 18 -5.43 7.70 -8.70
N GLY A 19 -6.36 6.85 -9.14
CA GLY A 19 -7.15 7.02 -10.35
C GLY A 19 -8.01 8.29 -10.33
N ILE A 20 -8.74 8.53 -9.24
CA ILE A 20 -9.56 9.74 -9.05
C ILE A 20 -8.68 10.99 -9.06
N VAL A 21 -7.63 11.01 -8.22
CA VAL A 21 -6.72 12.17 -8.09
C VAL A 21 -6.04 12.49 -9.41
N ARG A 22 -5.57 11.48 -10.13
CA ARG A 22 -4.92 11.66 -11.43
C ARG A 22 -5.90 12.18 -12.48
N ASN A 23 -7.13 11.67 -12.50
CA ASN A 23 -8.15 12.15 -13.42
C ASN A 23 -8.49 13.62 -13.15
N MET A 24 -8.57 14.02 -11.88
CA MET A 24 -8.84 15.40 -11.48
C MET A 24 -7.69 16.36 -11.81
N LEU A 25 -6.44 15.98 -11.53
CA LEU A 25 -5.27 16.86 -11.69
C LEU A 25 -4.72 16.91 -13.12
N TYR A 26 -4.58 15.75 -13.77
CA TYR A 26 -3.78 15.62 -14.99
C TYR A 26 -4.58 15.20 -16.21
N LYS A 27 -5.79 14.64 -16.05
CA LYS A 27 -6.66 14.10 -17.13
C LYS A 27 -5.94 13.13 -18.09
N LYS A 28 -4.77 12.62 -17.71
CA LYS A 28 -3.90 11.73 -18.46
C LYS A 28 -3.33 10.66 -17.52
N ARG A 29 -2.98 9.49 -18.06
CA ARG A 29 -2.31 8.41 -17.34
C ARG A 29 -0.84 8.78 -17.05
N THR A 30 -0.62 9.64 -16.06
CA THR A 30 0.71 9.98 -15.53
C THR A 30 0.85 9.46 -14.10
N LYS A 31 1.87 8.64 -13.80
CA LYS A 31 2.21 8.33 -12.40
C LYS A 31 2.78 9.59 -11.76
N SER A 32 1.97 10.23 -10.92
CA SER A 32 2.31 11.49 -10.26
C SER A 32 2.61 11.24 -8.79
N TRP A 33 3.51 12.03 -8.24
CA TRP A 33 3.79 12.05 -6.80
C TRP A 33 2.53 12.34 -5.96
N TRP A 34 1.59 13.13 -6.50
CA TRP A 34 0.30 13.41 -5.85
C TRP A 34 -0.59 12.17 -5.70
N GLY A 35 -0.65 11.32 -6.73
CA GLY A 35 -1.38 10.06 -6.65
C GLY A 35 -0.80 9.18 -5.54
N ASN A 36 0.52 9.06 -5.50
CA ASN A 36 1.20 8.29 -4.47
C ASN A 36 0.99 8.85 -3.06
N LEU A 37 1.13 10.17 -2.89
CA LEU A 37 0.91 10.82 -1.59
C LEU A 37 -0.52 10.59 -1.07
N THR A 38 -1.50 10.56 -1.98
CA THR A 38 -2.89 10.25 -1.61
C THR A 38 -3.08 8.78 -1.25
N MET A 39 -2.41 7.87 -1.97
CA MET A 39 -2.36 6.45 -1.58
C MET A 39 -1.76 6.27 -0.19
N ALA A 40 -0.62 6.91 0.10
CA ALA A 40 0.04 6.87 1.40
C ALA A 40 -0.87 7.40 2.53
N LEU A 41 -1.57 8.51 2.28
CA LEU A 41 -2.54 9.09 3.21
C LEU A 41 -3.70 8.14 3.53
N PHE A 42 -4.00 7.17 2.66
CA PHE A 42 -5.02 6.16 2.92
C PHE A 42 -4.43 4.88 3.51
N SER A 43 -3.35 4.35 2.93
CA SER A 43 -2.75 3.07 3.31
C SER A 43 -2.10 3.11 4.70
N ILE A 44 -1.52 4.24 5.12
CA ILE A 44 -0.90 4.39 6.44
C ILE A 44 -1.96 4.33 7.56
N PRO A 45 -3.03 5.14 7.55
CA PRO A 45 -4.10 5.02 8.55
C PRO A 45 -4.84 3.69 8.51
N ALA A 46 -5.12 3.17 7.31
CA ALA A 46 -5.74 1.84 7.18
C ALA A 46 -4.82 0.74 7.74
N GLY A 47 -3.51 0.88 7.57
CA GLY A 47 -2.49 0.01 8.15
C GLY A 47 -2.39 0.07 9.67
N ALA A 48 -2.67 1.22 10.28
CA ALA A 48 -2.65 1.37 11.74
C ALA A 48 -3.61 0.43 12.47
N VAL A 49 -4.64 -0.09 11.80
CA VAL A 49 -5.54 -1.12 12.34
C VAL A 49 -4.80 -2.39 12.73
N LEU A 50 -3.71 -2.74 12.04
CA LEU A 50 -2.83 -3.86 12.40
C LEU A 50 -1.63 -3.44 13.27
N GLY A 51 -1.58 -2.19 13.73
CA GLY A 51 -0.48 -1.66 14.53
C GLY A 51 0.65 -1.05 13.70
N LEU A 52 1.81 -0.88 14.33
CA LEU A 52 2.97 -0.22 13.70
C LEU A 52 3.44 -0.95 12.46
N ALA A 53 3.42 -2.28 12.46
CA ALA A 53 3.81 -3.06 11.27
C ALA A 53 2.86 -2.82 10.07
N GLY A 54 1.57 -2.57 10.31
CA GLY A 54 0.63 -2.22 9.25
C GLY A 54 0.85 -0.80 8.71
N ILE A 55 1.22 0.16 9.57
CA ILE A 55 1.66 1.50 9.14
C ILE A 55 2.87 1.40 8.21
N PHE A 56 3.88 0.61 8.60
CA PHE A 56 5.06 0.38 7.77
C PHE A 56 4.71 -0.31 6.45
N ALA A 57 3.82 -1.30 6.46
CA ALA A 57 3.35 -1.96 5.25
C ALA A 57 2.64 -0.97 4.30
N GLY A 58 1.76 -0.11 4.83
CA GLY A 58 1.06 0.91 4.05
C GLY A 58 1.99 1.97 3.44
N ALA A 59 3.01 2.41 4.19
CA ALA A 59 4.03 3.34 3.69
C ALA A 59 4.93 2.70 2.63
N ALA A 60 5.31 1.43 2.82
CA ALA A 60 6.10 0.69 1.84
C ALA A 60 5.30 0.44 0.55
N ALA A 61 4.01 0.08 0.66
CA ALA A 61 3.10 -0.06 -0.47
C ALA A 61 3.07 1.20 -1.35
N SER A 62 2.85 2.36 -0.73
CA SER A 62 2.80 3.63 -1.47
C SER A 62 4.17 3.97 -2.10
N LEU A 63 5.28 3.69 -1.41
CA LEU A 63 6.60 3.89 -2.02
C LEU A 63 6.80 2.97 -3.24
N ILE A 64 6.47 1.70 -3.12
CA ILE A 64 6.65 0.70 -4.20
C ILE A 64 5.78 1.01 -5.42
N GLU A 65 4.56 1.51 -5.21
CA GLU A 65 3.65 1.99 -6.27
C GLU A 65 4.33 3.01 -7.20
N HIS A 66 5.12 3.92 -6.63
CA HIS A 66 5.82 4.95 -7.40
C HIS A 66 6.98 4.41 -8.22
N PHE A 67 7.65 3.36 -7.72
CA PHE A 67 8.84 2.78 -8.35
C PHE A 67 8.55 1.76 -9.43
N GLU A 68 7.27 1.50 -9.74
CA GLU A 68 6.74 0.67 -10.84
C GLU A 68 7.83 -0.13 -11.60
N PHE A 69 8.16 -1.30 -11.06
CA PHE A 69 9.26 -2.14 -11.53
C PHE A 69 8.85 -2.90 -12.79
N ASN A 70 8.87 -2.24 -13.95
CA ASN A 70 8.55 -2.88 -15.23
C ASN A 70 9.51 -4.07 -15.47
N PRO A 71 9.03 -5.33 -15.65
CA PRO A 71 7.72 -5.75 -16.18
C PRO A 71 6.66 -6.20 -15.13
N ILE A 72 6.88 -6.01 -13.83
CA ILE A 72 5.97 -6.46 -12.77
C ILE A 72 4.96 -5.36 -12.44
N ASP A 73 3.68 -5.73 -12.48
CA ASP A 73 2.54 -4.83 -12.24
C ASP A 73 2.45 -4.39 -10.75
N ASP A 74 1.95 -3.19 -10.51
CA ASP A 74 1.69 -2.64 -9.17
C ASP A 74 0.68 -3.49 -8.38
N ASN A 75 -0.30 -4.02 -9.11
CA ASN A 75 -1.27 -5.04 -8.69
C ASN A 75 -0.67 -6.29 -8.03
N VAL A 76 0.60 -6.59 -8.31
CA VAL A 76 1.31 -7.72 -7.69
C VAL A 76 2.33 -7.22 -6.68
N THR A 77 3.09 -6.18 -7.00
CA THR A 77 4.16 -5.68 -6.12
C THR A 77 3.62 -5.08 -4.81
N VAL A 78 2.50 -4.36 -4.85
CA VAL A 78 1.91 -3.69 -3.68
C VAL A 78 1.34 -4.71 -2.67
N PRO A 79 0.48 -5.68 -3.08
CA PRO A 79 -0.01 -6.69 -2.14
C PRO A 79 1.12 -7.59 -1.62
N LEU A 80 2.04 -7.99 -2.49
CA LEU A 80 3.10 -8.93 -2.13
C LEU A 80 4.08 -8.32 -1.13
N SER A 81 4.51 -7.07 -1.36
CA SER A 81 5.39 -6.35 -0.43
C SER A 81 4.74 -6.12 0.93
N SER A 82 3.50 -5.63 0.95
CA SER A 82 2.74 -5.41 2.20
C SER A 82 2.51 -6.71 2.95
N PHE A 83 2.17 -7.79 2.24
CA PHE A 83 1.98 -9.11 2.83
C PHE A 83 3.28 -9.65 3.44
N LEU A 84 4.40 -9.53 2.73
CA LEU A 84 5.71 -9.93 3.25
C LEU A 84 6.07 -9.16 4.52
N ILE A 85 5.87 -7.84 4.55
CA ILE A 85 6.14 -7.02 5.74
C ILE A 85 5.31 -7.50 6.93
N LEU A 86 4.02 -7.75 6.74
CA LEU A 86 3.13 -8.20 7.80
C LEU A 86 3.47 -9.62 8.29
N VAL A 87 3.83 -10.53 7.37
CA VAL A 87 4.23 -11.89 7.71
C VAL A 87 5.55 -11.89 8.46
N LEU A 88 6.55 -11.14 7.99
CA LEU A 88 7.83 -10.99 8.68
C LEU A 88 7.65 -10.38 10.06
N ALA A 89 6.82 -9.34 10.18
CA ALA A 89 6.49 -8.75 11.47
C ALA A 89 5.86 -9.78 12.42
N LYS A 90 4.97 -10.64 11.93
CA LYS A 90 4.37 -11.70 12.75
C LYS A 90 5.39 -12.70 13.29
N PHE A 91 6.44 -13.01 12.54
CA PHE A 91 7.46 -13.98 12.95
C PHE A 91 8.59 -13.36 13.79
N TYR A 92 9.05 -12.17 13.42
CA TYR A 92 10.23 -11.56 14.03
C TYR A 92 9.92 -10.44 15.03
N THR A 93 8.84 -9.69 14.82
CA THR A 93 8.48 -8.51 15.64
C THR A 93 6.99 -8.50 16.02
N PRO A 94 6.45 -9.57 16.63
CA PRO A 94 5.02 -9.69 16.88
C PRO A 94 4.45 -8.59 17.79
N TRP A 95 5.29 -7.95 18.63
CA TRP A 95 4.92 -6.81 19.47
C TRP A 95 4.57 -5.54 18.67
N MET A 96 4.93 -5.46 17.39
CA MET A 96 4.57 -4.34 16.51
C MET A 96 3.16 -4.47 15.92
N LEU A 97 2.54 -5.65 16.09
CA LEU A 97 1.20 -5.93 15.61
C LEU A 97 0.22 -5.81 16.76
N THR A 98 -0.92 -5.18 16.51
CA THR A 98 -1.99 -5.05 17.51
C THR A 98 -2.88 -6.30 17.44
N PHE A 99 -2.94 -7.06 18.53
CA PHE A 99 -3.80 -8.24 18.70
C PHE A 99 -4.47 -8.24 20.06
#